data_AF-A0A3B1DWC0-F1
#
_entry.id   AF-A0A3B1DWC0-F1
#
_cell.length_a   1.000
_cell.length_b   1.000
_cell.length_c   1.000
_cell.angle_alpha   90.00
_cell.angle_beta   90.00
_cell.angle_gamma   90.00
#
_symmetry.space_group_name_H-M   'P 1'
#
loop_
_entity.id
_entity.type
_entity.pdbx_description
1 polymer ?
#
loop_
_entity_poly.entity_id
_entity_poly.type
_entity_poly.pdbx_seq_one_letter_code
_entity_poly.pdbx_strand_id
1 'polypeptide(L)'
;QKPSMGINIISFGYKFGIPQEVDTLFDIRFLPNPYFIAELRDLNGLDEPVKKYVMDNPVTNELLDKLKDLVNFLVTEYLKEGRSSLTIGVGCTGGQHRSPVIAEELSQYLRSRFDLEIKVIHREL
;
A
#
# COMPACT_ATOMS: atom_id res chain seq x y z
N GLN A 1 -27.07 11.68 6.78
CA GLN A 1 -25.64 11.59 7.16
C GLN A 1 -24.86 11.42 5.86
N LYS A 2 -23.74 12.14 5.66
CA LYS A 2 -22.82 11.77 4.57
C LYS A 2 -22.32 10.36 4.90
N PRO A 3 -22.32 9.41 3.95
CA PRO A 3 -21.68 8.13 4.18
C PRO A 3 -20.20 8.39 4.50
N SER A 4 -19.76 7.90 5.66
CA SER A 4 -18.37 7.99 6.10
C SER A 4 -17.81 6.59 6.18
N MET A 5 -16.86 6.27 5.30
CA MET A 5 -16.11 5.02 5.32
C MET A 5 -14.67 5.30 5.73
N GLY A 6 -14.16 4.58 6.72
CA GLY A 6 -12.73 4.61 7.07
C GLY A 6 -11.93 3.71 6.13
N ILE A 7 -10.77 4.16 5.66
CA ILE A 7 -9.87 3.34 4.84
C ILE A 7 -8.60 3.05 5.64
N ASN A 8 -8.27 1.78 5.79
CA ASN A 8 -6.99 1.33 6.33
C ASN A 8 -6.13 0.78 5.19
N ILE A 9 -4.86 1.17 5.15
CA ILE A 9 -3.87 0.58 4.25
C ILE A 9 -2.79 -0.06 5.11
N ILE A 10 -2.65 -1.38 5.02
CA ILE A 10 -1.70 -2.14 5.83
C ILE A 10 -0.59 -2.66 4.93
N SER A 11 0.63 -2.16 5.11
CA SER A 11 1.79 -2.83 4.51
C SER A 11 2.27 -3.95 5.41
N PHE A 12 2.54 -5.12 4.84
CA PHE A 12 2.98 -6.29 5.60
C PHE A 12 4.03 -7.14 4.88
N GLY A 13 4.69 -8.01 5.64
CA GLY A 13 5.59 -9.05 5.17
C GLY A 13 4.93 -10.43 5.16
N TYR A 14 4.92 -11.11 4.01
CA TYR A 14 4.44 -12.49 3.87
C TYR A 14 5.15 -13.48 4.81
N LYS A 15 6.42 -13.22 5.16
CA LYS A 15 7.17 -14.02 6.14
C LYS A 15 6.46 -14.10 7.50
N PHE A 16 5.64 -13.10 7.83
CA PHE A 16 4.93 -13.00 9.11
C PHE A 16 3.41 -13.25 8.96
N GLY A 17 2.96 -13.77 7.81
CA GLY A 17 1.57 -14.07 7.53
C GLY A 17 0.74 -12.87 7.05
N ILE A 18 -0.44 -13.14 6.51
CA ILE A 18 -1.38 -12.11 6.04
C ILE A 18 -2.16 -11.54 7.24
N PRO A 19 -2.32 -10.22 7.38
CA PRO A 19 -3.18 -9.65 8.43
C PRO A 19 -4.63 -10.11 8.25
N GLN A 20 -5.28 -10.54 9.33
CA GLN A 20 -6.63 -11.12 9.27
C GLN A 20 -7.72 -10.13 8.82
N GLU A 21 -7.48 -8.83 9.03
CA GLU A 21 -8.45 -7.77 8.82
C GLU A 21 -8.46 -7.22 7.38
N VAL A 22 -7.69 -7.83 6.46
CA VAL A 22 -7.58 -7.37 5.07
C VAL A 22 -8.80 -7.79 4.25
N ASP A 23 -9.46 -6.82 3.63
CA ASP A 23 -10.56 -7.04 2.68
C ASP A 23 -10.05 -7.28 1.26
N THR A 24 -9.02 -6.53 0.85
CA THR A 24 -8.41 -6.61 -0.48
C THR A 24 -6.91 -6.63 -0.35
N LEU A 25 -6.24 -7.56 -1.03
CA LEU A 25 -4.82 -7.81 -0.87
C LEU A 25 -4.07 -7.73 -2.19
N PHE A 26 -2.92 -7.06 -2.19
CA PHE A 26 -2.02 -6.97 -3.32
C PHE A 26 -0.64 -7.56 -3.00
N ASP A 27 -0.27 -8.63 -3.71
CA ASP A 27 1.07 -9.20 -3.67
C ASP A 27 2.00 -8.46 -4.62
N ILE A 28 3.03 -7.82 -4.08
CA ILE A 28 4.00 -7.05 -4.87
C ILE A 28 5.42 -7.64 -4.81
N ARG A 29 5.55 -8.92 -4.41
CA ARG A 29 6.86 -9.59 -4.26
C ARG A 29 7.66 -9.68 -5.56
N PHE A 30 7.01 -9.49 -6.71
CA PHE A 30 7.64 -9.49 -8.04
C PHE A 30 8.44 -8.21 -8.33
N LEU A 31 8.23 -7.12 -7.59
CA LEU A 31 9.00 -5.89 -7.77
C LEU A 31 10.47 -6.07 -7.35
N PRO A 32 11.44 -5.33 -7.94
CA PRO A 32 12.85 -5.42 -7.61
C PRO A 32 13.10 -5.27 -6.10
N ASN A 33 13.90 -6.17 -5.54
CA ASN A 33 14.06 -6.27 -4.10
C ASN A 33 15.24 -5.41 -3.59
N PRO A 34 15.00 -4.34 -2.80
CA PRO A 34 16.08 -3.45 -2.32
C PRO A 34 17.05 -4.15 -1.35
N TYR A 35 16.62 -5.25 -0.72
CA TYR A 35 17.41 -6.03 0.24
C TYR A 35 18.78 -6.51 -0.30
N PHE A 36 18.89 -6.71 -1.62
CA PHE A 36 20.14 -7.16 -2.25
C PHE A 36 21.16 -6.04 -2.46
N ILE A 37 20.78 -4.78 -2.21
CA ILE A 37 21.65 -3.62 -2.28
C ILE A 37 22.12 -3.30 -0.87
N ALA A 38 23.43 -3.36 -0.66
CA ALA A 38 24.02 -3.25 0.67
C ALA A 38 23.64 -1.93 1.37
N GLU A 39 23.64 -0.80 0.65
CA GLU A 39 23.30 0.50 1.25
C GLU A 39 21.81 0.65 1.59
N LEU A 40 20.93 -0.16 0.98
CA LEU A 40 19.47 -0.09 1.20
C LEU A 40 18.95 -1.14 2.18
N ARG A 41 19.78 -2.13 2.53
CA ARG A 41 19.35 -3.31 3.28
C ARG A 41 18.77 -2.96 4.65
N ASP A 42 19.44 -2.07 5.38
CA ASP A 42 19.10 -1.69 6.75
C ASP A 42 18.17 -0.46 6.82
N LEU A 43 17.86 0.13 5.66
CA LEU A 43 16.84 1.16 5.51
C LEU A 43 15.46 0.52 5.35
N ASN A 44 14.40 1.32 5.44
CA ASN A 44 13.03 0.90 5.21
C ASN A 44 12.34 1.77 4.14
N GLY A 45 11.11 1.41 3.76
CA GLY A 45 10.38 2.06 2.68
C GLY A 45 9.95 3.51 2.96
N LEU A 46 10.12 4.02 4.18
CA LEU A 46 9.93 5.44 4.52
C LEU A 46 11.20 6.26 4.31
N ASP A 47 12.36 5.60 4.16
CA ASP A 47 13.61 6.26 3.84
C ASP A 47 13.69 6.59 2.34
N GLU A 48 14.03 7.84 2.04
CA GLU A 48 14.09 8.36 0.66
C GLU A 48 14.93 7.48 -0.31
N PRO A 49 16.09 6.92 0.07
CA PRO A 49 16.85 6.05 -0.83
C PRO A 49 16.10 4.78 -1.25
N VAL A 50 15.33 4.17 -0.34
CA VAL A 50 14.53 2.97 -0.63
C VAL A 50 13.31 3.34 -1.46
N LYS A 51 12.62 4.42 -1.09
CA LYS A 51 11.50 4.95 -1.87
C LYS A 51 11.92 5.22 -3.30
N LYS A 52 13.02 5.95 -3.49
CA LYS A 52 13.58 6.26 -4.81
C LYS A 52 13.90 5.00 -5.60
N TYR A 53 14.60 4.04 -5.01
CA TYR A 53 14.93 2.79 -5.69
C TYR A 53 13.68 2.02 -6.15
N VAL A 54 12.64 1.95 -5.31
CA VAL A 54 11.38 1.27 -5.66
C VAL A 54 10.65 2.04 -6.77
N MET A 55 10.58 3.36 -6.68
CA MET A 55 9.85 4.24 -7.61
C MET A 55 10.58 4.50 -8.94
N ASP A 56 11.90 4.40 -8.99
CA ASP A 56 12.68 4.53 -10.24
C ASP A 56 12.46 3.34 -11.18
N ASN A 57 11.84 2.25 -10.71
CA ASN A 57 11.51 1.11 -11.56
C ASN A 57 10.24 1.37 -12.40
N PRO A 58 10.28 1.22 -13.74
CA PRO A 58 9.11 1.45 -14.60
C PRO A 58 7.91 0.54 -14.29
N VAL A 59 8.16 -0.73 -13.94
CA VAL A 59 7.10 -1.69 -13.58
C VAL A 59 6.40 -1.28 -12.29
N THR A 60 7.11 -0.68 -11.33
CA THR A 60 6.50 -0.11 -10.13
C THR A 60 5.49 0.98 -10.47
N ASN A 61 5.85 1.91 -11.36
CA ASN A 61 4.96 3.00 -11.76
C ASN A 61 3.75 2.45 -12.51
N GLU A 62 3.94 1.52 -13.44
CA GLU A 62 2.84 0.88 -14.16
C GLU A 62 1.90 0.13 -13.20
N LEU A 63 2.45 -0.60 -12.22
CA LEU A 63 1.65 -1.24 -11.18
C LEU A 63 0.84 -0.21 -10.39
N LEU A 64 1.48 0.87 -9.95
CA LEU A 64 0.81 1.92 -9.17
C LEU A 64 -0.34 2.54 -9.95
N ASP A 65 -0.19 2.79 -11.24
CA ASP A 65 -1.29 3.33 -12.06
C ASP A 65 -2.47 2.37 -12.11
N LYS A 66 -2.22 1.06 -12.33
CA LYS A 66 -3.28 0.03 -12.30
C LYS A 66 -3.93 -0.09 -10.93
N LEU A 67 -3.14 -0.06 -9.86
CA LEU A 67 -3.66 -0.14 -8.50
C LEU A 67 -4.49 1.10 -8.17
N LYS A 68 -4.02 2.31 -8.52
CA LYS A 68 -4.75 3.57 -8.30
C LYS A 68 -6.11 3.57 -8.98
N ASP A 69 -6.18 3.10 -10.22
CA ASP A 69 -7.45 2.97 -10.95
C ASP A 69 -8.38 1.96 -10.25
N LEU A 70 -7.87 0.77 -9.93
CA LEU A 70 -8.63 -0.27 -9.24
C LEU A 70 -9.13 0.17 -7.86
N VAL A 71 -8.27 0.73 -7.00
CA VAL A 71 -8.68 1.16 -5.65
C VAL A 71 -9.66 2.33 -5.71
N ASN A 72 -9.53 3.24 -6.70
CA ASN A 72 -10.50 4.30 -6.91
C ASN A 72 -11.89 3.73 -7.25
N PHE A 73 -11.94 2.75 -8.15
CA PHE A 73 -13.17 2.04 -8.47
C PHE A 73 -13.75 1.34 -7.23
N LEU A 74 -12.94 0.55 -6.51
CA LEU A 74 -13.39 -0.19 -5.32
C LEU A 74 -13.91 0.75 -4.21
N VAL A 75 -13.17 1.81 -3.88
CA VAL A 75 -13.59 2.78 -2.86
C VAL A 75 -14.92 3.42 -3.24
N THR A 76 -15.09 3.79 -4.52
CA THR A 76 -16.33 4.40 -5.00
C THR A 76 -17.53 3.46 -4.84
N GLU A 77 -17.38 2.19 -5.19
CA GLU A 77 -18.49 1.22 -5.10
C GLU A 77 -18.79 0.83 -3.64
N TYR A 78 -17.77 0.63 -2.79
CA TYR A 78 -17.97 0.34 -1.37
C TYR A 78 -18.63 1.51 -0.61
N LEU A 79 -18.31 2.76 -0.99
CA LEU A 79 -19.01 3.94 -0.46
C LEU A 79 -20.51 3.93 -0.82
N LYS A 80 -20.86 3.57 -2.07
CA LYS A 80 -22.26 3.47 -2.51
C LYS A 80 -23.01 2.35 -1.80
N GLU A 81 -22.33 1.24 -1.54
CA GLU A 81 -22.87 0.11 -0.75
C GLU A 81 -23.16 0.50 0.70
N GLY A 82 -22.54 1.58 1.21
CA GLY A 82 -22.71 2.04 2.60
C GLY A 82 -21.78 1.34 3.58
N ARG A 83 -20.65 0.82 3.11
CA ARG A 83 -19.66 0.15 3.95
C ARG A 83 -19.03 1.11 4.96
N SER A 84 -18.81 0.66 6.19
CA SER A 84 -18.21 1.45 7.27
C SER A 84 -16.69 1.54 7.19
N SER A 85 -16.02 0.48 6.72
CA SER A 85 -14.57 0.47 6.54
C SER A 85 -14.11 -0.41 5.38
N LEU A 86 -12.95 -0.06 4.82
CA LEU A 86 -12.24 -0.86 3.83
C LEU A 86 -10.77 -0.99 4.24
N THR A 87 -10.26 -2.20 4.35
CA THR A 87 -8.86 -2.48 4.66
C THR A 87 -8.13 -3.08 3.46
N ILE A 88 -7.15 -2.34 2.95
CA ILE A 88 -6.31 -2.72 1.81
C ILE A 88 -4.95 -3.20 2.33
N GLY A 89 -4.60 -4.47 2.05
CA GLY A 89 -3.31 -5.06 2.38
C GLY A 89 -2.33 -4.98 1.21
N VAL A 90 -1.10 -4.55 1.47
CA VAL A 90 0.00 -4.56 0.49
C VAL A 90 1.14 -5.41 1.02
N GLY A 91 1.46 -6.51 0.33
CA GLY A 91 2.39 -7.53 0.81
C GLY A 91 3.69 -7.60 0.02
N CYS A 92 4.83 -7.50 0.71
CA CYS A 92 6.13 -7.94 0.18
C CYS A 92 6.72 -9.06 1.04
N THR A 93 7.96 -9.50 0.82
CA THR A 93 8.51 -10.64 1.58
C THR A 93 8.69 -10.31 3.07
N GLY A 94 9.41 -9.22 3.37
CA GLY A 94 9.80 -8.85 4.74
C GLY A 94 9.00 -7.71 5.37
N GLY A 95 8.14 -7.03 4.61
CA GLY A 95 7.29 -5.94 5.12
C GLY A 95 7.99 -4.59 5.29
N GLN A 96 9.29 -4.50 5.04
CA GLN A 96 10.10 -3.32 5.41
C GLN A 96 10.41 -2.37 4.25
N HIS A 97 10.49 -2.85 3.00
CA HIS A 97 10.94 -2.02 1.87
C HIS A 97 9.83 -1.67 0.88
N ARG A 98 9.44 -2.65 0.06
CA ARG A 98 8.53 -2.42 -1.08
C ARG A 98 7.10 -2.11 -0.64
N SER A 99 6.57 -2.86 0.33
CA SER A 99 5.16 -2.69 0.71
C SER A 99 4.88 -1.37 1.44
N PRO A 100 5.74 -0.84 2.32
CA PRO A 100 5.56 0.51 2.86
C PRO A 100 5.53 1.58 1.77
N VAL A 101 6.44 1.54 0.78
CA VAL A 101 6.45 2.50 -0.33
C VAL A 101 5.12 2.51 -1.07
N ILE A 102 4.64 1.34 -1.50
CA ILE A 102 3.38 1.25 -2.26
C ILE A 102 2.17 1.65 -1.40
N ALA A 103 2.16 1.30 -0.11
CA ALA A 103 1.09 1.69 0.80
C ALA A 103 1.00 3.23 0.96
N GLU A 104 2.15 3.90 1.13
CA GLU A 104 2.24 5.35 1.21
C GLU A 104 1.75 6.02 -0.08
N GLU A 105 2.20 5.56 -1.24
CA GLU A 105 1.79 6.09 -2.55
C GLU A 105 0.29 5.94 -2.82
N LEU A 106 -0.31 4.80 -2.43
CA LEU A 106 -1.75 4.60 -2.52
C LEU A 106 -2.51 5.51 -1.55
N SER A 107 -1.99 5.72 -0.34
CA SER A 107 -2.62 6.59 0.65
C SER A 107 -2.67 8.05 0.17
N GLN A 108 -1.58 8.54 -0.42
CA GLN A 108 -1.48 9.90 -0.96
C GLN A 108 -2.46 10.09 -2.11
N TYR A 109 -2.53 9.10 -3.01
CA TYR A 109 -3.50 9.11 -4.09
C TYR A 109 -4.95 9.16 -3.57
N LEU A 110 -5.32 8.28 -2.63
CA LEU A 110 -6.68 8.23 -2.10
C LEU A 110 -7.05 9.52 -1.36
N ARG A 111 -6.12 10.10 -0.59
CA ARG A 111 -6.30 11.41 0.09
C ARG A 111 -6.52 12.56 -0.90
N SER A 112 -5.95 12.48 -2.09
CA SER A 112 -6.18 13.48 -3.15
C SER A 112 -7.55 13.35 -3.85
N ARG A 113 -8.21 12.20 -3.71
CA ARG A 113 -9.45 11.85 -4.41
C ARG A 113 -10.69 11.89 -3.54
N PHE A 114 -10.55 11.53 -2.26
CA PHE A 114 -11.67 11.34 -1.36
C PHE A 114 -11.48 12.13 -0.07
N ASP A 115 -12.56 12.75 0.39
CA ASP A 115 -12.66 13.38 1.71
C ASP A 115 -13.03 12.32 2.76
N LEU A 116 -12.11 11.37 2.99
CA LEU A 116 -12.27 10.23 3.90
C LEU A 116 -11.10 10.13 4.87
N GLU A 117 -11.36 9.51 6.02
CA GLU A 117 -10.30 9.13 6.94
C GLU A 117 -9.49 7.97 6.35
N ILE A 118 -8.20 8.22 6.08
CA ILE A 118 -7.27 7.23 5.52
C ILE A 118 -6.10 7.05 6.48
N LYS A 119 -5.96 5.84 7.01
CA LYS A 119 -4.88 5.45 7.93
C LYS A 119 -3.93 4.47 7.25
N VAL A 120 -2.63 4.71 7.37
CA VAL A 120 -1.58 3.79 6.93
C VAL A 120 -0.99 3.10 8.17
N ILE A 121 -0.79 1.79 8.07
CA ILE A 121 -0.21 0.96 9.13
C ILE A 121 0.89 0.12 8.51
N HIS A 122 2.10 0.25 9.02
CA HIS A 122 3.22 -0.60 8.64
C HIS A 122 3.43 -1.65 9.72
N ARG A 123 3.13 -2.92 9.44
CA ARG A 123 3.13 -3.95 10.49
C ARG A 123 4.54 -4.31 10.99
N GLU A 124 5.54 -4.13 10.15
CA GLU A 124 6.94 -4.46 10.44
C GLU A 124 7.86 -3.23 10.58
N LEU A 125 7.29 -2.01 10.69
CA LEU A 125 8.03 -0.78 10.96
C LEU A 125 7.64 -0.18 12.32
#